data_AF-A0A0C9T4J2-F1
#
_entry.id   AF-A0A0C9T4J2-F1
#
_cell.length_a   1.000
_cell.length_b   1.000
_cell.length_c   1.000
_cell.angle_alpha   90.00
_cell.angle_beta   90.00
_cell.angle_gamma   90.00
#
_symmetry.space_group_name_H-M   'P 1'
#
loop_
_entity.id
_entity.type
_entity.pdbx_description
1 polymer ?
#
loop_
_entity_poly.entity_id
_entity_poly.type
_entity_poly.pdbx_seq_one_letter_code
_entity_poly.pdbx_strand_id
1 'polypeptide(L)'
;MAKSKTKNIARLPAKPYDRKPSPPSGSGAATEAALGSRTTATNSPSLKDALSADTPDSGDTFPKDFRGCLLEYCQALNPHLQPRAGEMRDWDIQVLATVKASDVEAKDFAAWSESKLEDLYWNYDAAGKLRRRAAILKSTTELLDGPPAAVGRKPKPGEGDIHIRQIPDSDYSFRLWGRGLETKRQYCLDWVHSKTGEAVNSPFGEDYELWAVPNRRAPWMPCPTSRLCSAERAHGIAQKDILPGKEKFVLLEGTACLFKRPGKLPIYFEVPVRPRQVDTQDVVVLDFSGDD
;
A
#
# COMPACT_ATOMS: atom_id res chain seq x y z
N MET A 1 57.49 -1.65 1.18
CA MET A 1 56.87 -0.93 0.05
C MET A 1 57.03 -1.76 -1.21
N ALA A 2 55.96 -2.36 -1.72
CA ALA A 2 55.92 -3.01 -3.04
C ALA A 2 54.53 -2.73 -3.64
N LYS A 3 54.49 -2.05 -4.79
CA LYS A 3 53.25 -1.60 -5.46
C LYS A 3 52.81 -2.68 -6.47
N SER A 4 51.66 -3.30 -6.23
CA SER A 4 50.99 -4.16 -7.21
C SER A 4 50.11 -3.32 -8.14
N LYS A 5 50.31 -3.44 -9.45
CA LYS A 5 49.56 -2.74 -10.51
C LYS A 5 48.44 -3.65 -11.02
N THR A 6 47.19 -3.28 -10.77
CA THR A 6 46.02 -3.94 -11.38
C THR A 6 45.71 -3.27 -12.72
N LYS A 7 45.71 -4.05 -13.81
CA LYS A 7 45.32 -3.61 -15.16
C LYS A 7 43.79 -3.52 -15.26
N ASN A 8 43.28 -2.34 -15.63
CA ASN A 8 41.91 -2.15 -16.06
C ASN A 8 41.71 -2.73 -17.47
N ILE A 9 40.82 -3.71 -17.62
CA ILE A 9 40.34 -4.18 -18.93
C ILE A 9 39.06 -3.40 -19.25
N ALA A 10 39.13 -2.57 -20.28
CA ALA A 10 37.99 -1.85 -20.82
C ALA A 10 37.01 -2.83 -21.50
N ARG A 11 35.73 -2.80 -21.10
CA ARG A 11 34.64 -3.48 -21.82
C ARG A 11 34.28 -2.68 -23.07
N LEU A 12 34.34 -3.35 -24.23
CA LEU A 12 33.84 -2.82 -25.49
C LEU A 12 32.30 -2.72 -25.47
N PRO A 13 31.71 -1.74 -26.18
CA PRO A 13 30.25 -1.58 -26.26
C PRO A 13 29.62 -2.71 -27.10
N ALA A 14 28.47 -3.21 -26.62
CA ALA A 14 27.68 -4.21 -27.31
C ALA A 14 27.07 -3.64 -28.61
N LYS A 15 27.12 -4.42 -29.69
CA LYS A 15 26.47 -4.08 -30.97
C LYS A 15 24.95 -4.18 -30.87
N PRO A 16 24.18 -3.36 -31.60
CA PRO A 16 22.72 -3.43 -31.62
C PRO A 16 22.24 -4.72 -32.29
N TYR A 17 21.21 -5.35 -31.72
CA TYR A 17 20.57 -6.54 -32.30
C TYR A 17 19.68 -6.16 -33.49
N ASP A 18 19.96 -6.74 -34.66
CA ASP A 18 19.08 -6.74 -35.82
C ASP A 18 17.86 -7.64 -35.57
N ARG A 19 16.66 -7.06 -35.50
CA ARG A 19 15.39 -7.81 -35.52
C ARG A 19 14.98 -8.10 -36.95
N LYS A 20 14.93 -9.38 -37.33
CA LYS A 20 14.23 -9.82 -38.55
C LYS A 20 12.71 -9.75 -38.33
N PRO A 21 11.93 -9.23 -39.29
CA PRO A 21 10.46 -9.21 -39.21
C PRO A 21 9.89 -10.61 -39.44
N SER A 22 8.92 -10.99 -38.62
CA SER A 22 8.12 -12.21 -38.80
C SER A 22 7.09 -12.04 -39.92
N PRO A 23 6.80 -13.08 -40.72
CA PRO A 23 5.80 -13.01 -41.79
C PRO A 23 4.35 -13.01 -41.25
N PRO A 24 3.40 -12.48 -42.03
CA PRO A 24 2.00 -12.38 -41.62
C PRO A 24 1.29 -13.74 -41.70
N SER A 25 0.68 -14.17 -40.61
CA SER A 25 -0.23 -15.32 -40.61
C SER A 25 -1.63 -14.87 -40.97
N GLY A 26 -2.20 -15.54 -41.97
CA GLY A 26 -3.36 -15.13 -42.73
C GLY A 26 -4.72 -15.30 -42.03
N SER A 27 -5.65 -14.61 -42.69
CA SER A 27 -7.10 -14.61 -42.56
C SER A 27 -7.72 -16.00 -42.71
N GLY A 28 -8.70 -16.30 -41.85
CA GLY A 28 -9.67 -17.38 -42.00
C GLY A 28 -11.02 -16.89 -41.51
N ALA A 29 -11.93 -16.62 -42.45
CA ALA A 29 -13.32 -16.27 -42.20
C ALA A 29 -14.16 -17.52 -41.89
N ALA A 30 -15.08 -17.41 -40.92
CA ALA A 30 -16.28 -18.25 -40.85
C ALA A 30 -17.37 -17.55 -40.00
N THR A 31 -18.36 -17.04 -40.72
CA THR A 31 -19.82 -17.08 -40.51
C THR A 31 -20.47 -17.15 -39.12
N GLU A 32 -21.48 -16.29 -39.01
CA GLU A 32 -22.54 -16.18 -38.01
C GLU A 32 -23.28 -17.49 -37.69
N ALA A 33 -23.63 -17.67 -36.41
CA ALA A 33 -24.91 -18.23 -36.01
C ALA A 33 -25.30 -17.68 -34.63
N ALA A 34 -26.37 -16.89 -34.61
CA ALA A 34 -27.04 -16.42 -33.42
C ALA A 34 -27.88 -17.56 -32.81
N LEU A 35 -27.81 -17.75 -31.49
CA LEU A 35 -28.95 -18.25 -30.73
C LEU A 35 -28.86 -17.75 -29.28
N GLY A 36 -29.87 -16.98 -28.89
CA GLY A 36 -29.97 -16.35 -27.58
C GLY A 36 -30.16 -17.35 -26.45
N SER A 37 -29.55 -17.04 -25.31
CA SER A 37 -29.94 -17.61 -24.02
C SER A 37 -29.93 -16.49 -22.98
N ARG A 38 -31.15 -16.04 -22.68
CA ARG A 38 -31.49 -15.11 -21.60
C ARG A 38 -31.08 -15.75 -20.28
N THR A 39 -29.99 -15.30 -19.68
CA THR A 39 -29.63 -15.65 -18.30
C THR A 39 -30.22 -14.59 -17.38
N THR A 40 -31.11 -15.06 -16.51
CA THR A 40 -31.75 -14.29 -15.45
C THR A 40 -30.72 -13.84 -14.43
N ALA A 41 -30.56 -12.51 -14.29
CA ALA A 41 -29.77 -11.90 -13.23
C ALA A 41 -30.36 -12.28 -11.87
N THR A 42 -29.70 -13.19 -11.17
CA THR A 42 -30.03 -13.52 -9.78
C THR A 42 -29.45 -12.41 -8.92
N ASN A 43 -30.32 -11.52 -8.43
CA ASN A 43 -29.96 -10.50 -7.44
C ASN A 43 -29.45 -11.19 -6.18
N SER A 44 -28.14 -11.35 -6.09
CA SER A 44 -27.47 -11.76 -4.86
C SER A 44 -27.42 -10.54 -3.92
N PRO A 45 -27.73 -10.70 -2.63
CA PRO A 45 -27.73 -9.60 -1.68
C PRO A 45 -26.33 -8.96 -1.63
N SER A 46 -26.31 -7.64 -1.70
CA SER A 46 -25.08 -6.84 -1.68
C SER A 46 -24.43 -6.93 -0.31
N LEU A 47 -23.12 -7.21 -0.26
CA LEU A 47 -22.29 -7.23 0.97
C LEU A 47 -22.34 -5.92 1.78
N LYS A 48 -22.86 -4.82 1.20
CA LYS A 48 -23.15 -3.61 1.96
C LYS A 48 -24.15 -3.86 3.10
N ASP A 49 -25.06 -4.80 2.92
CA ASP A 49 -26.18 -5.03 3.85
C ASP A 49 -25.76 -5.95 5.01
N ALA A 50 -24.83 -6.88 4.78
CA ALA A 50 -24.32 -7.78 5.84
C ALA A 50 -23.32 -7.09 6.80
N LEU A 51 -22.70 -5.98 6.37
CA LEU A 51 -21.82 -5.17 7.20
C LEU A 51 -22.53 -3.93 7.79
N SER A 52 -23.80 -3.70 7.42
CA SER A 52 -24.64 -2.62 7.98
C SER A 52 -25.60 -3.10 9.08
N ALA A 53 -25.38 -4.30 9.64
CA ALA A 53 -26.16 -4.76 10.79
C ALA A 53 -25.85 -3.85 11.99
N ASP A 54 -26.88 -3.16 12.48
CA ASP A 54 -26.91 -2.23 13.60
C ASP A 54 -25.98 -2.63 14.76
N THR A 55 -24.78 -2.06 14.78
CA THR A 55 -23.99 -1.94 16.01
C THR A 55 -24.28 -0.58 16.65
N PRO A 56 -24.54 -0.53 17.97
CA PRO A 56 -24.79 0.72 18.66
C PRO A 56 -23.56 1.61 18.54
N ASP A 57 -23.77 2.85 18.08
CA ASP A 57 -22.87 4.02 18.05
C ASP A 57 -21.45 3.74 18.58
N SER A 58 -20.71 2.91 17.83
CA SER A 58 -19.33 2.59 18.14
C SER A 58 -18.54 3.79 17.66
N GLY A 59 -18.31 4.74 18.57
CA GLY A 59 -17.57 5.96 18.30
C GLY A 59 -16.36 5.68 17.41
N ASP A 60 -16.20 6.52 16.40
CA ASP A 60 -15.15 6.43 15.39
C ASP A 60 -13.78 6.10 16.02
N THR A 61 -13.31 4.86 15.83
CA THR A 61 -12.08 4.36 16.44
C THR A 61 -10.83 4.74 15.67
N PHE A 62 -10.98 5.48 14.56
CA PHE A 62 -9.84 5.83 13.73
C PHE A 62 -8.94 6.86 14.44
N PRO A 63 -7.61 6.67 14.43
CA PRO A 63 -6.70 7.62 15.05
C PRO A 63 -6.85 9.05 14.51
N LYS A 64 -6.82 10.03 15.43
CA LYS A 64 -6.95 11.46 15.08
C LYS A 64 -5.67 12.06 14.49
N ASP A 65 -4.53 11.45 14.79
CA ASP A 65 -3.20 11.92 14.42
C ASP A 65 -2.27 10.74 14.10
N PHE A 66 -1.07 11.05 13.62
CA PHE A 66 -0.10 10.01 13.31
C PHE A 66 0.43 9.30 14.56
N ARG A 67 0.45 9.98 15.71
CA ARG A 67 0.79 9.39 17.02
C ARG A 67 -0.12 8.22 17.37
N GLY A 68 -1.44 8.39 17.30
CA GLY A 68 -2.41 7.34 17.58
C GLY A 68 -2.24 6.15 16.66
N CYS A 69 -1.96 6.39 15.37
CA CYS A 69 -1.60 5.36 14.42
C CYS A 69 -0.36 4.55 14.85
N LEU A 70 0.73 5.21 15.25
CA LEU A 70 1.97 4.52 15.65
C LEU A 70 1.85 3.80 16.99
N LEU A 71 1.05 4.31 17.93
CA LEU A 71 0.79 3.62 19.20
C LEU A 71 0.12 2.26 19.00
N GLU A 72 -0.78 2.14 18.02
CA GLU A 72 -1.34 0.83 17.65
C GLU A 72 -0.27 -0.15 17.14
N TYR A 73 0.69 0.34 16.35
CA TYR A 73 1.83 -0.47 15.91
C TYR A 73 2.75 -0.86 17.06
N CYS A 74 3.02 0.06 18.00
CA CYS A 74 3.81 -0.22 19.20
C CYS A 74 3.16 -1.37 19.99
N GLN A 75 1.86 -1.28 20.24
CA GLN A 75 1.09 -2.32 20.94
C GLN A 75 1.15 -3.66 20.21
N ALA A 76 1.06 -3.65 18.87
CA ALA A 76 1.06 -4.87 18.07
C ALA A 76 2.45 -5.54 17.97
N LEU A 77 3.52 -4.75 17.85
CA LEU A 77 4.88 -5.25 17.66
C LEU A 77 5.57 -5.56 19.00
N ASN A 78 5.33 -4.72 20.00
CA ASN A 78 6.02 -4.70 21.29
C ASN A 78 5.02 -4.58 22.46
N PRO A 79 4.06 -5.52 22.64
CA PRO A 79 2.95 -5.38 23.59
C PRO A 79 3.37 -5.24 25.06
N HIS A 80 4.58 -5.65 25.40
CA HIS A 80 5.14 -5.61 26.75
C HIS A 80 5.95 -4.33 27.03
N LEU A 81 6.19 -3.50 26.02
CA LEU A 81 6.90 -2.23 26.16
C LEU A 81 5.92 -1.06 26.11
N GLN A 82 6.22 -0.03 26.90
CA GLN A 82 5.49 1.23 26.90
C GLN A 82 6.48 2.36 26.65
N PRO A 83 6.16 3.31 25.75
CA PRO A 83 6.96 4.52 25.58
C PRO A 83 7.12 5.27 26.91
N ARG A 84 8.30 5.88 27.14
CA ARG A 84 8.54 6.69 28.34
C ARG A 84 7.66 7.96 28.33
N ALA A 85 7.58 8.63 29.48
CA ALA A 85 6.99 9.96 29.57
C ALA A 85 8.02 11.06 29.23
N GLY A 86 7.54 12.29 29.02
CA GLY A 86 8.39 13.46 28.80
C GLY A 86 8.97 13.57 27.39
N GLU A 87 10.14 14.20 27.27
CA GLU A 87 10.76 14.59 25.99
C GLU A 87 11.08 13.39 25.07
N MET A 88 11.37 12.23 25.64
CA MET A 88 11.71 11.01 24.89
C MET A 88 10.49 10.20 24.43
N ARG A 89 9.28 10.57 24.87
CA ARG A 89 8.06 9.79 24.60
C ARG A 89 7.83 9.58 23.10
N ASP A 90 7.89 10.67 22.35
CA ASP A 90 7.57 10.67 20.93
C ASP A 90 8.64 9.94 20.11
N TRP A 91 9.91 10.04 20.53
CA TRP A 91 10.99 9.21 19.99
C TRP A 91 10.76 7.72 20.26
N ASP A 92 10.42 7.35 21.49
CA ASP A 92 10.14 5.95 21.85
C ASP A 92 8.98 5.37 21.04
N ILE A 93 7.92 6.16 20.79
CA ILE A 93 6.81 5.76 19.91
C ILE A 93 7.33 5.47 18.50
N GLN A 94 8.15 6.35 17.94
CA GLN A 94 8.72 6.16 16.60
C GLN A 94 9.59 4.89 16.52
N VAL A 95 10.44 4.65 17.52
CA VAL A 95 11.31 3.47 17.56
C VAL A 95 10.49 2.18 17.72
N LEU A 96 9.55 2.15 18.67
CA LEU A 96 8.72 0.96 18.94
C LEU A 96 7.76 0.63 17.80
N ALA A 97 7.37 1.61 16.98
CA ALA A 97 6.53 1.38 15.80
C ALA A 97 7.32 0.85 14.60
N THR A 98 8.65 0.95 14.59
CA THR A 98 9.49 0.58 13.44
C THR A 98 10.30 -0.69 13.65
N VAL A 99 10.64 -1.03 14.90
CA VAL A 99 11.48 -2.18 15.24
C VAL A 99 10.80 -3.04 16.29
N LYS A 100 10.83 -4.35 16.10
CA LYS A 100 10.50 -5.31 17.16
C LYS A 100 11.72 -5.47 18.06
N ALA A 101 11.60 -5.02 19.30
CA ALA A 101 12.66 -5.18 20.29
C ALA A 101 12.80 -6.66 20.67
N SER A 102 14.04 -7.14 20.75
CA SER A 102 14.34 -8.44 21.34
C SER A 102 14.18 -8.43 22.86
N ASP A 103 14.09 -9.60 23.49
CA ASP A 103 13.97 -9.71 24.95
C ASP A 103 15.16 -9.07 25.69
N VAL A 104 16.34 -9.03 25.07
CA VAL A 104 17.53 -8.38 25.63
C VAL A 104 17.38 -6.86 25.58
N GLU A 105 16.93 -6.32 24.45
CA GLU A 105 16.72 -4.88 24.27
C GLU A 105 15.54 -4.38 25.13
N ALA A 106 14.51 -5.21 25.31
CA ALA A 106 13.35 -4.89 26.14
C ALA A 106 13.69 -4.71 27.63
N LYS A 107 14.69 -5.44 28.16
CA LYS A 107 15.13 -5.33 29.56
C LYS A 107 15.68 -3.95 29.91
N ASP A 108 16.30 -3.29 28.94
CA ASP A 108 16.80 -1.91 29.07
C ASP A 108 16.43 -1.08 27.84
N PHE A 109 15.11 -1.03 27.57
CA PHE A 109 14.57 -0.33 26.42
C PHE A 109 14.97 1.16 26.42
N ALA A 110 15.09 1.77 27.60
CA ALA A 110 15.45 3.18 27.73
C ALA A 110 16.86 3.45 27.19
N ALA A 111 17.86 2.68 27.60
CA ALA A 111 19.23 2.81 27.12
C ALA A 111 19.35 2.42 25.64
N TRP A 112 18.65 1.37 25.21
CA TRP A 112 18.64 0.96 23.80
C TRP A 112 18.04 2.03 22.88
N SER A 113 16.86 2.57 23.23
CA SER A 113 16.20 3.63 22.47
C SER A 113 17.07 4.89 22.39
N GLU A 114 17.75 5.25 23.48
CA GLU A 114 18.70 6.36 23.50
C GLU A 114 19.94 6.09 22.63
N SER A 115 20.49 4.88 22.67
CA SER A 115 21.58 4.49 21.76
C SER A 115 21.16 4.60 20.29
N LYS A 116 19.92 4.23 19.93
CA LYS A 116 19.40 4.42 18.57
C LYS A 116 19.29 5.90 18.17
N LEU A 117 18.97 6.76 19.14
CA LEU A 117 18.95 8.21 18.91
C LEU A 117 20.37 8.74 18.68
N GLU A 118 21.32 8.31 19.51
CA GLU A 118 22.74 8.70 19.40
C GLU A 118 23.39 8.24 18.09
N ASP A 119 23.04 7.05 17.59
CA ASP A 119 23.47 6.55 16.29
C ASP A 119 23.11 7.50 15.13
N LEU A 120 22.08 8.34 15.27
CA LEU A 120 21.72 9.32 14.23
C LEU A 120 22.64 10.55 14.18
N TYR A 121 23.49 10.73 15.19
CA TYR A 121 24.38 11.89 15.30
C TYR A 121 25.75 11.57 15.91
N TRP A 122 26.18 10.30 15.85
CA TRP A 122 27.43 9.85 16.47
C TRP A 122 28.67 10.63 16.01
N ASN A 123 28.65 11.11 14.76
CA ASN A 123 29.75 11.79 14.07
C ASN A 123 29.84 13.31 14.34
N TYR A 124 28.97 13.87 15.18
CA TYR A 124 29.00 15.30 15.52
C TYR A 124 29.89 15.58 16.75
N ASP A 125 30.36 16.81 16.88
CA ASP A 125 31.00 17.31 18.09
C ASP A 125 29.97 17.50 19.23
N ALA A 126 30.42 17.80 20.46
CA ALA A 126 29.53 17.87 21.62
C ALA A 126 28.38 18.88 21.43
N ALA A 127 28.68 20.08 20.91
CA ALA A 127 27.67 21.10 20.63
C ALA A 127 26.73 20.71 19.47
N GLY A 128 27.26 20.05 18.45
CA GLY A 128 26.49 19.49 17.34
C GLY A 128 25.55 18.38 17.77
N LYS A 129 26.00 17.45 18.62
CA LYS A 129 25.17 16.38 19.19
C LYS A 129 23.96 16.95 19.94
N LEU A 130 24.17 17.93 20.80
CA LEU A 130 23.06 18.56 21.56
C LEU A 130 22.03 19.21 20.62
N ARG A 131 22.49 20.00 19.64
CA ARG A 131 21.60 20.64 18.64
C ARG A 131 20.86 19.60 17.80
N ARG A 132 21.56 18.55 17.37
CA ARG A 132 20.98 17.51 16.51
C ARG A 132 19.95 16.67 17.26
N ARG A 133 20.23 16.31 18.51
CA ARG A 133 19.27 15.64 19.40
C ARG A 133 17.98 16.46 19.53
N ALA A 134 18.09 17.73 19.91
CA ALA A 134 16.93 18.60 20.07
C ALA A 134 16.12 18.75 18.76
N ALA A 135 16.81 18.86 17.62
CA ALA A 135 16.16 18.91 16.32
C ALA A 135 15.41 17.63 15.97
N ILE A 136 15.98 16.45 16.25
CA ILE A 136 15.31 15.15 16.00
C ILE A 136 14.07 15.04 16.88
N LEU A 137 14.17 15.28 18.19
CA LEU A 137 13.04 15.17 19.11
C LEU A 137 11.90 16.12 18.73
N LYS A 138 12.24 17.36 18.34
CA LYS A 138 11.27 18.33 17.83
C LYS A 138 10.60 17.84 16.54
N SER A 139 11.39 17.42 15.54
CA SER A 139 10.84 16.94 14.26
C SER A 139 10.01 15.67 14.41
N THR A 140 10.37 14.77 15.34
CA THR A 140 9.56 13.60 15.66
C THR A 140 8.22 14.02 16.27
N THR A 141 8.21 14.98 17.17
CA THR A 141 6.97 15.52 17.76
C THR A 141 6.06 16.10 16.67
N GLU A 142 6.60 16.99 15.82
CA GLU A 142 5.87 17.60 14.69
C GLU A 142 5.30 16.55 13.72
N LEU A 143 6.07 15.49 13.44
CA LEU A 143 5.63 14.39 12.60
C LEU A 143 4.45 13.63 13.23
N LEU A 144 4.51 13.35 14.54
CA LEU A 144 3.48 12.59 15.26
C LEU A 144 2.19 13.39 15.49
N ASP A 145 2.29 14.71 15.64
CA ASP A 145 1.16 15.64 15.67
C ASP A 145 0.50 15.83 14.28
N GLY A 146 1.16 15.35 13.23
CA GLY A 146 0.64 15.41 11.87
C GLY A 146 -0.65 14.59 11.68
N PRO A 147 -1.32 14.79 10.53
CA PRO A 147 -2.53 14.04 10.20
C PRO A 147 -2.27 12.53 10.22
N PRO A 148 -3.29 11.71 10.53
CA PRO A 148 -3.15 10.26 10.59
C PRO A 148 -2.68 9.74 9.23
N ALA A 149 -1.55 9.05 9.20
CA ALA A 149 -0.91 8.64 7.95
C ALA A 149 -0.24 7.25 8.05
N ALA A 150 -1.03 6.21 8.33
CA ALA A 150 -0.51 4.85 8.45
C ALA A 150 -0.76 4.01 7.19
N VAL A 151 0.13 4.16 6.21
CA VAL A 151 0.11 3.33 5.00
C VAL A 151 0.11 1.86 5.40
N GLY A 152 -0.88 1.12 4.92
CA GLY A 152 -1.01 -0.31 5.16
C GLY A 152 -1.61 -0.72 6.51
N ARG A 153 -2.00 0.23 7.38
CA ARG A 153 -2.85 -0.08 8.55
C ARG A 153 -4.18 -0.58 8.05
N LYS A 154 -4.52 -1.85 8.35
CA LYS A 154 -5.80 -2.43 7.95
C LYS A 154 -6.94 -1.79 8.76
N PRO A 155 -8.11 -1.58 8.16
CA PRO A 155 -9.21 -0.93 8.84
C PRO A 155 -9.80 -1.84 9.92
N LYS A 156 -10.25 -1.25 11.03
CA LYS A 156 -11.05 -1.92 12.05
C LYS A 156 -12.55 -1.88 11.68
N PRO A 157 -13.38 -2.81 12.18
CA PRO A 157 -14.82 -2.73 12.01
C PRO A 157 -15.35 -1.35 12.43
N GLY A 158 -16.24 -0.76 11.61
CA GLY A 158 -16.80 0.57 11.84
C GLY A 158 -15.98 1.74 11.26
N GLU A 159 -14.74 1.51 10.82
CA GLU A 159 -13.97 2.58 10.15
C GLU A 159 -14.46 2.80 8.70
N GLY A 160 -14.57 4.07 8.29
CA GLY A 160 -15.04 4.46 6.95
C GLY A 160 -13.98 4.34 5.83
N ASP A 161 -14.39 4.73 4.62
CA ASP A 161 -13.58 4.70 3.37
C ASP A 161 -13.08 3.30 2.99
N ILE A 162 -13.99 2.32 3.05
CA ILE A 162 -13.75 0.92 2.68
C ILE A 162 -14.62 0.56 1.47
N HIS A 163 -14.02 -0.07 0.46
CA HIS A 163 -14.72 -0.62 -0.69
C HIS A 163 -14.45 -2.12 -0.81
N ILE A 164 -15.49 -2.94 -0.73
CA ILE A 164 -15.39 -4.40 -0.87
C ILE A 164 -16.08 -4.83 -2.16
N ARG A 165 -15.41 -5.68 -2.94
CA ARG A 165 -15.94 -6.25 -4.19
C ARG A 165 -15.62 -7.74 -4.28
N GLN A 166 -16.66 -8.54 -4.46
CA GLN A 166 -16.56 -9.99 -4.65
C GLN A 166 -15.70 -10.33 -5.86
N ILE A 167 -14.80 -11.30 -5.71
CA ILE A 167 -14.11 -11.91 -6.84
C ILE A 167 -15.05 -13.00 -7.42
N PRO A 168 -15.45 -12.92 -8.70
CA PRO A 168 -16.27 -13.95 -9.34
C PRO A 168 -15.69 -15.36 -9.20
N ASP A 169 -16.55 -16.36 -9.04
CA ASP A 169 -16.16 -17.77 -8.86
C ASP A 169 -15.13 -18.00 -7.73
N SER A 170 -15.28 -17.28 -6.61
CA SER A 170 -14.35 -17.35 -5.48
C SER A 170 -15.10 -17.03 -4.18
N ASP A 171 -14.64 -17.57 -3.05
CA ASP A 171 -15.13 -17.22 -1.70
C ASP A 171 -14.48 -15.96 -1.14
N TYR A 172 -13.67 -15.26 -1.94
CA TYR A 172 -12.89 -14.10 -1.52
C TYR A 172 -13.32 -12.81 -2.22
N SER A 173 -13.03 -11.68 -1.58
CA SER A 173 -13.27 -10.34 -2.09
C SER A 173 -12.00 -9.52 -2.08
N PHE A 174 -11.93 -8.54 -2.98
CA PHE A 174 -11.02 -7.42 -2.83
C PHE A 174 -11.58 -6.47 -1.79
N ARG A 175 -10.71 -5.97 -0.91
CA ARG A 175 -11.01 -4.86 -0.02
C ARG A 175 -9.99 -3.75 -0.26
N LEU A 176 -10.50 -2.59 -0.68
CA LEU A 176 -9.76 -1.34 -0.78
C LEU A 176 -10.11 -0.47 0.42
N TRP A 177 -9.12 0.22 0.98
CA TRP A 177 -9.34 1.23 2.02
C TRP A 177 -8.31 2.34 1.91
N GLY A 178 -8.65 3.54 2.33
CA GLY A 178 -7.66 4.62 2.26
C GLY A 178 -7.86 5.78 3.22
N ARG A 179 -8.66 5.60 4.26
CA ARG A 179 -8.80 6.59 5.33
C ARG A 179 -7.44 6.97 5.90
N GLY A 180 -7.15 8.27 5.99
CA GLY A 180 -5.85 8.80 6.42
C GLY A 180 -4.76 8.78 5.33
N LEU A 181 -5.11 8.44 4.09
CA LEU A 181 -4.20 8.41 2.93
C LEU A 181 -4.61 9.40 1.83
N GLU A 182 -5.53 10.32 2.13
CA GLU A 182 -6.11 11.27 1.18
C GLU A 182 -5.06 12.24 0.64
N THR A 183 -4.17 12.73 1.51
CA THR A 183 -3.07 13.63 1.15
C THR A 183 -2.03 12.95 0.25
N LYS A 184 -1.85 11.63 0.41
CA LYS A 184 -0.95 10.82 -0.41
C LYS A 184 -1.61 10.31 -1.70
N ARG A 185 -2.92 10.53 -1.88
CA ARG A 185 -3.72 9.99 -3.00
C ARG A 185 -3.57 8.47 -3.13
N GLN A 186 -3.58 7.79 -1.99
CA GLN A 186 -3.34 6.36 -1.92
C GLN A 186 -4.57 5.62 -1.37
N TYR A 187 -4.69 4.37 -1.81
CA TYR A 187 -5.47 3.32 -1.19
C TYR A 187 -4.55 2.13 -0.92
N CYS A 188 -4.91 1.34 0.08
CA CYS A 188 -4.37 0.00 0.26
C CYS A 188 -5.38 -1.03 -0.24
N LEU A 189 -4.88 -2.15 -0.77
CA LEU A 189 -5.66 -3.28 -1.25
C LEU A 189 -5.23 -4.55 -0.52
N ASP A 190 -6.18 -5.38 -0.12
CA ASP A 190 -5.95 -6.76 0.32
C ASP A 190 -7.08 -7.68 -0.12
N TRP A 191 -6.93 -8.96 0.24
CA TRP A 191 -7.99 -9.96 0.10
C TRP A 191 -8.64 -10.20 1.45
N VAL A 192 -9.94 -10.41 1.41
CA VAL A 192 -10.73 -10.85 2.55
C VAL A 192 -11.59 -12.04 2.19
N HIS A 193 -11.85 -12.92 3.15
CA HIS A 193 -12.86 -13.95 2.99
C HIS A 193 -14.25 -13.29 2.97
N SER A 194 -15.06 -13.56 1.94
CA SER A 194 -16.27 -12.78 1.67
C SER A 194 -17.34 -12.89 2.75
N LYS A 195 -17.44 -14.03 3.43
CA LYS A 195 -18.47 -14.23 4.46
C LYS A 195 -18.09 -13.61 5.81
N THR A 196 -16.79 -13.57 6.13
CA THR A 196 -16.31 -13.19 7.46
C THR A 196 -15.65 -11.81 7.48
N GLY A 197 -15.24 -11.29 6.33
CA GLY A 197 -14.44 -10.06 6.23
C GLY A 197 -13.00 -10.22 6.73
N GLU A 198 -12.58 -11.44 7.08
CA GLU A 198 -11.26 -11.71 7.62
C GLU A 198 -10.20 -11.53 6.53
N ALA A 199 -9.15 -10.77 6.85
CA ALA A 199 -8.04 -10.54 5.95
C ALA A 199 -7.23 -11.82 5.73
N VAL A 200 -6.95 -12.14 4.47
CA VAL A 200 -6.13 -13.29 4.09
C VAL A 200 -4.98 -12.84 3.19
N ASN A 201 -3.90 -13.61 3.17
CA ASN A 201 -2.93 -13.49 2.09
C ASN A 201 -3.55 -14.06 0.81
N SER A 202 -2.92 -13.84 -0.34
CA SER A 202 -3.46 -14.26 -1.63
C SER A 202 -3.93 -15.72 -1.59
N PRO A 203 -5.24 -15.96 -1.76
CA PRO A 203 -5.80 -17.31 -1.65
C PRO A 203 -5.53 -18.15 -2.90
N PHE A 204 -4.82 -17.59 -3.88
CA PHE A 204 -4.59 -18.18 -5.20
C PHE A 204 -3.14 -18.69 -5.37
N GLY A 205 -2.40 -18.84 -4.27
CA GLY A 205 -1.01 -19.32 -4.31
C GLY A 205 -0.05 -18.31 -4.94
N GLU A 206 0.96 -18.80 -5.66
CA GLU A 206 1.96 -17.95 -6.34
C GLU A 206 1.61 -17.60 -7.80
N ASP A 207 0.60 -18.27 -8.35
CA ASP A 207 0.24 -18.19 -9.78
C ASP A 207 -0.67 -17.02 -10.13
N TYR A 208 -1.04 -16.19 -9.15
CA TYR A 208 -1.80 -14.98 -9.42
C TYR A 208 -0.90 -13.86 -9.92
N GLU A 209 -1.49 -12.97 -10.70
CA GLU A 209 -0.83 -11.75 -11.11
C GLU A 209 -1.74 -10.55 -10.85
N LEU A 210 -1.18 -9.49 -10.28
CA LEU A 210 -1.82 -8.20 -10.18
C LEU A 210 -0.95 -7.19 -10.92
N TRP A 211 -1.53 -6.45 -11.86
CA TRP A 211 -0.82 -5.51 -12.71
C TRP A 211 -1.43 -4.12 -12.60
N ALA A 212 -0.59 -3.09 -12.60
CA ALA A 212 -0.98 -1.76 -13.03
C ALA A 212 -0.97 -1.75 -14.57
N VAL A 213 -2.03 -1.23 -15.17
CA VAL A 213 -2.22 -1.17 -16.62
C VAL A 213 -2.74 0.22 -17.02
N PRO A 214 -2.59 0.63 -18.29
CA PRO A 214 -3.18 1.88 -18.76
C PRO A 214 -4.70 1.91 -18.56
N ASN A 215 -5.24 3.09 -18.23
CA ASN A 215 -6.67 3.27 -18.08
C ASN A 215 -7.36 3.08 -19.45
N ARG A 216 -8.45 2.29 -19.50
CA ARG A 216 -9.15 2.01 -20.77
C ARG A 216 -9.83 3.25 -21.36
N ARG A 217 -10.15 4.24 -20.54
CA ARG A 217 -10.79 5.51 -20.94
C ARG A 217 -9.76 6.53 -21.45
N ALA A 218 -8.50 6.38 -21.05
CA ALA A 218 -7.40 7.26 -21.45
C ALA A 218 -6.10 6.47 -21.67
N PRO A 219 -6.05 5.51 -22.62
CA PRO A 219 -4.91 4.61 -22.79
C PRO A 219 -3.63 5.32 -23.26
N TRP A 220 -3.75 6.54 -23.79
CA TRP A 220 -2.63 7.39 -24.19
C TRP A 220 -1.92 8.05 -23.01
N MET A 221 -2.51 8.05 -21.81
CA MET A 221 -1.88 8.63 -20.63
C MET A 221 -0.73 7.73 -20.16
N PRO A 222 0.48 8.30 -19.92
CA PRO A 222 1.61 7.53 -19.42
C PRO A 222 1.25 6.83 -18.11
N CYS A 223 1.29 5.50 -18.13
CA CYS A 223 1.09 4.66 -16.95
C CYS A 223 2.12 3.53 -16.99
N PRO A 224 2.88 3.31 -15.90
CA PRO A 224 3.77 2.16 -15.84
C PRO A 224 2.92 0.89 -15.91
N THR A 225 3.09 0.12 -16.99
CA THR A 225 2.55 -1.23 -17.07
C THR A 225 3.51 -2.16 -16.33
N SER A 226 3.19 -2.45 -15.08
CA SER A 226 4.07 -3.25 -14.22
C SER A 226 3.29 -4.21 -13.36
N ARG A 227 3.91 -5.36 -13.05
CA ARG A 227 3.38 -6.29 -12.07
C ARG A 227 3.53 -5.64 -10.69
N LEU A 228 2.42 -5.52 -9.99
CA LEU A 228 2.38 -5.02 -8.64
C LEU A 228 2.93 -6.08 -7.70
N CYS A 229 3.74 -5.65 -6.74
CA CYS A 229 4.20 -6.49 -5.63
C CYS A 229 3.56 -5.99 -4.34
N SER A 230 3.36 -6.91 -3.39
CA SER A 230 2.86 -6.55 -2.07
C SER A 230 3.88 -5.66 -1.35
N ALA A 231 3.39 -4.85 -0.41
CA ALA A 231 4.23 -3.97 0.41
C ALA A 231 5.30 -4.79 1.13
N GLU A 232 4.96 -5.98 1.62
CA GLU A 232 5.88 -6.89 2.28
C GLU A 232 7.03 -7.31 1.37
N ARG A 233 6.72 -7.70 0.12
CA ARG A 233 7.73 -8.09 -0.87
C ARG A 233 8.61 -6.92 -1.30
N ALA A 234 8.05 -5.73 -1.39
CA ALA A 234 8.83 -4.51 -1.64
C ALA A 234 9.85 -4.25 -0.52
N HIS A 235 9.58 -4.71 0.71
CA HIS A 235 10.50 -4.68 1.85
C HIS A 235 11.34 -5.95 2.00
N GLY A 236 11.39 -6.81 0.97
CA GLY A 236 12.25 -8.00 0.95
C GLY A 236 11.71 -9.24 1.67
N ILE A 237 10.46 -9.21 2.15
CA ILE A 237 9.81 -10.39 2.76
C ILE A 237 9.36 -11.34 1.65
N ALA A 238 9.82 -12.59 1.66
CA ALA A 238 9.39 -13.58 0.68
C ALA A 238 7.91 -13.93 0.87
N GLN A 239 7.20 -14.28 -0.21
CA GLN A 239 5.75 -14.54 -0.20
C GLN A 239 5.32 -15.52 0.91
N LYS A 240 6.05 -16.62 1.04
CA LYS A 240 5.82 -17.67 2.05
C LYS A 240 6.03 -17.22 3.50
N ASP A 241 6.81 -16.16 3.70
CA ASP A 241 7.17 -15.63 5.02
C ASP A 241 6.26 -14.45 5.41
N ILE A 242 5.35 -14.03 4.52
CA ILE A 242 4.32 -13.05 4.85
C ILE A 242 3.36 -13.68 5.85
N LEU A 243 3.25 -13.06 7.03
CA LEU A 243 2.33 -13.50 8.07
C LEU A 243 0.88 -13.58 7.55
N PRO A 244 0.07 -14.56 8.02
CA PRO A 244 -1.31 -14.69 7.58
C PRO A 244 -2.11 -13.40 7.71
N GLY A 245 -2.84 -13.04 6.64
CA GLY A 245 -3.69 -11.87 6.60
C GLY A 245 -2.94 -10.54 6.65
N LYS A 246 -1.62 -10.51 6.43
CA LYS A 246 -0.82 -9.26 6.42
C LYS A 246 -0.51 -8.74 5.04
N GLU A 247 -0.58 -9.57 4.01
CA GLU A 247 -0.34 -9.17 2.63
C GLU A 247 -1.25 -8.00 2.24
N LYS A 248 -0.65 -7.00 1.58
CA LYS A 248 -1.34 -5.81 1.10
C LYS A 248 -0.57 -5.10 -0.02
N PHE A 249 -1.26 -4.30 -0.80
CA PHE A 249 -0.69 -3.47 -1.87
C PHE A 249 -1.01 -2.02 -1.59
N VAL A 250 -0.13 -1.11 -2.06
CA VAL A 250 -0.37 0.33 -2.01
C VAL A 250 -0.58 0.80 -3.45
N LEU A 251 -1.73 1.40 -3.70
CA LEU A 251 -2.16 1.83 -5.02
C LEU A 251 -2.45 3.33 -5.01
N LEU A 252 -2.17 4.01 -6.12
CA LEU A 252 -2.58 5.40 -6.30
C LEU A 252 -4.04 5.47 -6.75
N GLU A 253 -4.73 6.55 -6.37
CA GLU A 253 -6.04 6.87 -6.91
C GLU A 253 -6.06 6.85 -8.45
N GLY A 254 -7.12 6.30 -9.03
CA GLY A 254 -7.28 6.19 -10.48
C GLY A 254 -6.41 5.12 -11.16
N THR A 255 -5.57 4.40 -10.41
CA THR A 255 -4.78 3.30 -10.97
C THR A 255 -5.71 2.23 -11.52
N ALA A 256 -5.60 1.95 -12.82
CA ALA A 256 -6.28 0.82 -13.44
C ALA A 256 -5.47 -0.46 -13.18
N CYS A 257 -6.16 -1.50 -12.72
CA CYS A 257 -5.56 -2.76 -12.34
C CYS A 257 -6.13 -3.92 -13.16
N LEU A 258 -5.26 -4.89 -13.46
CA LEU A 258 -5.63 -6.17 -14.07
C LEU A 258 -5.19 -7.31 -13.17
N PHE A 259 -6.16 -8.05 -12.63
CA PHE A 259 -5.95 -9.23 -11.81
C PHE A 259 -6.17 -10.50 -12.62
N LYS A 260 -5.20 -11.41 -12.60
CA LYS A 260 -5.24 -12.72 -13.26
C LYS A 260 -5.09 -13.82 -12.24
N ARG A 261 -5.82 -14.92 -12.45
CA ARG A 261 -5.69 -16.17 -11.69
C ARG A 261 -5.83 -17.38 -12.63
N PRO A 262 -5.22 -18.53 -12.31
CA PRO A 262 -5.21 -19.70 -13.19
C PRO A 262 -6.60 -20.13 -13.66
N GLY A 263 -6.73 -20.41 -14.96
CA GLY A 263 -7.95 -20.95 -15.56
C GLY A 263 -9.19 -20.03 -15.53
N LYS A 264 -9.03 -18.74 -15.19
CA LYS A 264 -10.14 -17.78 -15.08
C LYS A 264 -9.88 -16.53 -15.93
N LEU A 265 -10.97 -15.85 -16.28
CA LEU A 265 -10.89 -14.57 -17.01
C LEU A 265 -10.22 -13.50 -16.15
N PRO A 266 -9.37 -12.64 -16.74
CA PRO A 266 -8.80 -11.48 -16.06
C PRO A 266 -9.88 -10.51 -15.57
N ILE A 267 -9.70 -9.98 -14.37
CA ILE A 267 -10.57 -8.96 -13.79
C ILE A 267 -9.91 -7.61 -13.94
N TYR A 268 -10.63 -6.68 -14.54
CA TYR A 268 -10.24 -5.27 -14.62
C TYR A 268 -10.97 -4.47 -13.56
N PHE A 269 -10.28 -3.57 -12.86
CA PHE A 269 -10.90 -2.62 -11.95
C PHE A 269 -10.06 -1.33 -11.87
N GLU A 270 -10.67 -0.25 -11.42
CA GLU A 270 -10.01 1.04 -11.23
C GLU A 270 -10.07 1.43 -9.75
N VAL A 271 -8.96 1.91 -9.20
CA VAL A 271 -8.94 2.45 -7.84
C VAL A 271 -9.74 3.75 -7.82
N PRO A 272 -10.67 3.94 -6.87
CA PRO A 272 -11.49 5.15 -6.80
C PRO A 272 -10.65 6.42 -6.75
N VAL A 273 -11.13 7.49 -7.39
CA VAL A 273 -10.58 8.84 -7.25
C VAL A 273 -11.51 9.60 -6.31
N ARG A 274 -10.96 10.12 -5.21
CA ARG A 274 -11.76 10.91 -4.27
C ARG A 274 -12.09 12.26 -4.91
N PRO A 275 -13.35 12.72 -4.83
CA PRO A 275 -13.68 14.09 -5.18
C PRO A 275 -12.82 15.04 -4.35
N ARG A 276 -12.29 16.08 -4.99
CA ARG A 276 -11.55 17.15 -4.32
C ARG A 276 -12.15 18.46 -4.75
N GLN A 277 -12.26 19.39 -3.81
CA GLN A 277 -12.42 20.78 -4.21
C GLN A 277 -11.15 21.20 -4.94
N VAL A 278 -11.31 21.60 -6.18
CA VAL A 278 -10.23 22.24 -6.94
C VAL A 278 -10.22 23.67 -6.42
N ASP A 279 -9.11 24.08 -5.82
CA ASP A 279 -8.92 25.49 -5.48
C ASP A 279 -8.73 26.26 -6.79
N THR A 280 -9.77 26.98 -7.19
CA THR A 280 -9.77 27.80 -8.41
C THR A 280 -9.52 29.28 -8.11
N GLN A 281 -9.09 29.64 -6.89
CA GLN A 281 -8.99 31.05 -6.48
C GLN A 281 -8.05 31.87 -7.38
N ASP A 282 -7.08 31.23 -8.03
CA ASP A 282 -6.11 31.91 -8.92
C ASP A 282 -6.12 31.41 -10.38
N VAL A 283 -7.10 30.60 -10.79
CA VAL A 283 -7.12 29.99 -12.12
C VAL A 283 -8.51 30.10 -12.76
N VAL A 284 -8.57 30.69 -13.96
CA VAL A 284 -9.75 30.61 -14.81
C VAL A 284 -9.84 29.20 -15.37
N VAL A 285 -10.84 28.44 -14.94
CA VAL A 285 -11.12 27.10 -15.47
C VAL A 285 -12.00 27.24 -16.70
N LEU A 286 -11.48 26.84 -17.85
CA LEU A 286 -12.28 26.66 -19.06
C LEU A 286 -12.76 25.22 -19.10
N ASP A 287 -14.06 25.03 -18.92
CA ASP A 287 -14.70 23.73 -19.12
C ASP A 287 -15.13 23.57 -20.57
N PHE A 288 -14.83 22.42 -21.15
CA PHE A 288 -15.21 22.03 -22.51
C PHE A 288 -16.28 20.93 -22.51
N SER A 289 -16.83 20.59 -21.34
CA SER A 289 -17.91 19.61 -21.19
C SER A 289 -19.24 20.08 -21.80
N GLY A 290 -19.45 21.40 -21.90
CA GLY A 290 -20.63 22.00 -22.52
C GLY A 290 -21.90 21.99 -21.66
N ASP A 291 -21.78 21.71 -20.36
CA ASP A 291 -22.88 21.82 -19.41
C ASP A 291 -22.97 23.28 -18.88
N ASP A 292 -23.64 24.15 -19.65
CA ASP A 292 -24.07 25.51 -19.21
C ASP A 292 -25.45 25.49 -18.54
#